data_AF-A8LKI4-F1
#
_entry.id   AF-A8LKI4-F1
#
_cell.length_a   1.000
_cell.length_b   1.000
_cell.length_c   1.000
_cell.angle_alpha   90.00
_cell.angle_beta   90.00
_cell.angle_gamma   90.00
#
_symmetry.space_group_name_H-M   'P 1'
#
loop_
_entity.id
_entity.type
_entity.pdbx_description
1 polymer ?
#
loop_
_entity_poly.entity_id
_entity_poly.type
_entity_poly.pdbx_seq_one_letter_code
_entity_poly.pdbx_strand_id
1 'polypeptide(L)' 'MTDSETPDQPPALSPEEAARRAALPEPARRALAEADARKAKEKAREFPPELGGRNGPEPVRYGDWEKKGIAIDF' A
#
# COMPACT_ATOMS: atom_id res chain seq x y z
N MET A 1 15.58 11.09 -20.02
CA MET A 1 14.79 10.94 -18.78
C MET A 1 13.51 10.23 -19.18
N THR A 2 13.37 8.97 -18.84
CA THR A 2 12.20 8.15 -19.20
C THR A 2 11.12 8.34 -18.15
N ASP A 3 10.07 9.08 -18.51
CA ASP A 3 8.80 9.10 -17.80
C ASP A 3 8.24 7.67 -17.74
N SER A 4 8.24 7.06 -16.56
CA SER A 4 7.57 5.79 -16.32
C SER A 4 6.15 6.08 -15.86
N GLU A 5 5.23 6.23 -16.82
CA GLU A 5 3.81 6.01 -16.59
C GLU A 5 3.65 4.59 -16.06
N THR A 6 3.57 4.45 -14.74
CA THR A 6 3.11 3.22 -14.10
C THR A 6 1.60 3.30 -14.15
N PRO A 7 0.90 2.43 -14.91
CA PRO A 7 -0.55 2.44 -14.88
C PRO A 7 -1.00 2.16 -13.45
N ASP A 8 -2.04 2.87 -12.99
CA ASP A 8 -2.79 2.62 -11.76
C ASP A 8 -3.58 1.30 -11.86
N GLN A 9 -2.90 0.24 -12.29
CA GLN A 9 -3.42 -1.11 -12.35
C GLN A 9 -2.99 -1.78 -11.05
N PRO A 10 -3.93 -2.29 -10.23
CA PRO A 10 -3.56 -3.04 -9.05
C PRO A 10 -2.62 -4.17 -9.50
N PRO A 11 -1.43 -4.30 -8.90
CA PRO A 11 -0.46 -5.28 -9.36
C PRO A 11 -1.10 -6.65 -9.29
N ALA A 12 -1.05 -7.39 -10.40
CA ALA A 12 -1.41 -8.80 -10.39
C ALA A 12 -0.62 -9.48 -9.28
N LEU A 13 -1.30 -10.26 -8.43
CA LEU A 13 -0.65 -10.95 -7.32
C LEU A 13 0.52 -11.78 -7.87
N SER A 14 1.67 -11.71 -7.20
CA SER A 14 2.79 -12.57 -7.58
C SER A 14 2.39 -14.04 -7.46
N PRO A 15 3.01 -14.96 -8.24
CA PRO A 15 2.72 -16.39 -8.13
C PRO A 15 2.90 -16.94 -6.71
N GLU A 16 3.89 -16.43 -5.98
CA GLU A 16 4.16 -16.79 -4.58
C GLU A 16 3.03 -16.35 -3.64
N GLU A 17 2.54 -15.12 -3.82
CA GLU A 17 1.46 -14.57 -3.02
C GLU A 17 0.13 -15.31 -3.25
N ALA A 18 -0.14 -15.69 -4.51
CA ALA A 18 -1.30 -16.51 -4.85
C ALA A 18 -1.24 -17.91 -4.19
N ALA A 19 -0.06 -18.56 -4.24
CA ALA A 19 0.17 -19.85 -3.58
C ALA A 19 0.02 -19.75 -2.07
N ARG A 20 0.56 -18.68 -1.44
CA ARG A 20 0.39 -18.40 -0.02
C ARG A 20 -1.07 -18.27 0.37
N ARG A 21 -1.85 -17.47 -0.38
CA ARG A 21 -3.29 -17.29 -0.13
C ARG A 21 -4.09 -18.57 -0.32
N ALA A 22 -3.71 -19.42 -1.29
CA ALA A 22 -4.36 -20.71 -1.50
C ALA A 22 -4.10 -21.71 -0.36
N ALA A 23 -2.91 -21.64 0.27
CA ALA A 23 -2.52 -22.50 1.39
C ALA A 23 -3.15 -22.08 2.74
N LEU A 24 -3.82 -20.93 2.82
CA LEU A 24 -4.47 -20.46 4.04
C LEU A 24 -5.71 -21.29 4.40
N PRO A 25 -6.06 -21.38 5.70
CA PRO A 25 -7.30 -22.02 6.13
C PRO A 25 -8.53 -21.27 5.56
N GLU A 26 -9.62 -22.01 5.34
CA GLU A 26 -10.90 -21.50 4.82
C GLU A 26 -11.36 -20.14 5.40
N PRO A 27 -11.38 -19.92 6.73
CA PRO A 27 -11.78 -18.63 7.29
C PRO A 27 -10.88 -17.47 6.83
N ALA A 28 -9.57 -17.69 6.72
CA ALA A 28 -8.63 -16.65 6.27
C ALA A 28 -8.80 -16.34 4.78
N ARG A 29 -9.05 -17.38 3.95
CA ARG A 29 -9.35 -17.18 2.52
C ARG A 29 -10.61 -16.35 2.30
N ARG A 30 -11.67 -16.62 3.07
CA ARG A 30 -12.92 -15.85 3.02
C ARG A 30 -12.72 -14.39 3.42
N ALA A 31 -12.00 -14.15 4.51
CA ALA A 31 -11.69 -12.80 4.96
C ALA A 31 -10.92 -11.98 3.91
N LEU A 32 -9.94 -12.60 3.25
CA LEU A 32 -9.20 -11.94 2.16
C LEU A 32 -10.10 -11.65 0.95
N ALA A 33 -10.95 -12.60 0.55
CA ALA A 33 -11.88 -12.40 -0.56
C ALA A 33 -12.88 -11.26 -0.29
N GLU A 34 -13.37 -11.13 0.94
CA GLU A 34 -14.23 -10.02 1.35
C GLU A 34 -13.49 -8.68 1.33
N ALA A 35 -12.24 -8.66 1.83
CA ALA A 35 -11.41 -7.46 1.81
C ALA A 35 -11.10 -7.00 0.36
N ASP A 36 -10.80 -7.93 -0.53
CA ASP A 36 -10.58 -7.65 -1.95
C ASP A 36 -11.88 -7.15 -2.62
N ALA A 37 -13.03 -7.75 -2.29
CA ALA A 37 -14.33 -7.27 -2.77
C ALA A 37 -14.69 -5.88 -2.23
N ARG A 38 -14.29 -5.53 -1.01
CA ARG A 38 -14.46 -4.17 -0.46
C ARG A 38 -13.58 -3.18 -1.21
N LYS A 39 -12.30 -3.48 -1.40
CA LYS A 39 -11.37 -2.62 -2.14
C LYS A 39 -11.83 -2.38 -3.58
N ALA A 40 -12.33 -3.41 -4.26
CA ALA A 40 -12.83 -3.28 -5.62
C ALA A 40 -14.08 -2.38 -5.74
N LYS A 41 -14.87 -2.26 -4.66
CA LYS A 41 -16.04 -1.38 -4.60
C LYS A 41 -15.72 0.03 -4.08
N GLU A 42 -14.60 0.18 -3.37
CA GLU A 42 -14.11 1.49 -2.95
C GLU A 42 -13.57 2.23 -4.17
N LYS A 43 -14.20 3.38 -4.48
CA LYS A 43 -13.60 4.34 -5.41
C LYS A 43 -12.29 4.81 -4.82
N ALA A 44 -11.26 4.92 -5.66
CA ALA A 44 -10.03 5.62 -5.30
C ALA A 44 -10.42 6.98 -4.73
N ARG A 45 -10.20 7.17 -3.43
CA ARG A 45 -10.40 8.48 -2.81
C ARG A 45 -9.18 9.30 -3.20
N GLU A 46 -9.40 10.28 -4.06
CA GLU A 46 -8.41 11.31 -4.34
C GLU A 46 -8.24 12.13 -3.06
N PHE A 47 -7.18 11.82 -2.32
CA PHE A 47 -6.72 12.69 -1.26
C PHE A 47 -5.89 13.81 -1.91
N PRO A 48 -6.00 15.07 -1.45
CA PRO A 48 -5.10 16.11 -1.92
C PRO A 48 -3.65 15.65 -1.67
N PRO A 49 -2.73 15.93 -2.61
CA PRO A 49 -1.34 15.57 -2.43
C PRO A 49 -0.84 16.22 -1.13
N GLU A 50 -0.14 15.44 -0.30
CA GLU A 50 0.53 16.01 0.87
C GLU A 50 1.65 16.95 0.37
N LEU A 51 1.48 18.25 0.60
CA LEU A 51 2.44 19.28 0.21
C LEU A 51 3.39 19.54 1.38
N GLY A 52 4.69 19.43 1.13
CA GLY A 52 5.73 19.68 2.15
C GLY A 52 6.05 18.49 3.05
N GLY A 53 5.33 17.37 2.92
CA GLY A 53 5.66 16.11 3.59
C GLY A 53 6.78 15.33 2.90
N ARG A 54 7.46 14.45 3.63
CA ARG A 54 8.40 13.49 3.06
C ARG A 54 7.61 12.47 2.23
N ASN A 55 8.10 12.10 1.04
CA ASN A 55 7.47 11.03 0.25
C ASN A 55 7.32 9.76 1.09
N GLY A 56 6.12 9.21 1.13
CA GLY A 56 5.80 8.01 1.91
C GLY A 56 4.81 8.30 3.03
N PRO A 57 4.41 7.26 3.77
CA PRO A 57 3.41 7.43 4.82
C PRO A 57 3.96 8.28 5.98
N GLU A 58 3.09 9.08 6.59
CA GLU A 58 3.49 10.06 7.61
C GLU A 58 4.43 9.45 8.68
N PRO A 59 5.59 10.08 8.95
CA PRO A 59 6.57 9.57 9.92
C PRO A 59 5.97 9.45 11.33
N VAL A 60 4.95 10.26 11.65
CA VAL A 60 4.17 10.17 12.90
C VAL A 60 3.46 8.82 13.03
N ARG A 61 2.99 8.23 11.93
CA ARG A 61 2.27 6.95 11.93
C ARG A 61 3.20 5.73 11.92
N TYR A 62 4.44 5.86 11.45
CA TYR A 62 5.33 4.71 11.17
C TYR A 62 6.69 4.76 11.87
N GLY A 63 6.96 5.77 12.71
CA GLY A 63 8.16 5.83 13.54
C GLY A 63 9.45 6.23 12.80
N ASP A 64 9.35 6.73 11.58
CA ASP A 64 10.49 7.07 10.70
C ASP A 64 10.93 8.54 10.86
N TRP A 65 11.20 8.94 12.10
CA TRP A 65 11.65 10.30 12.47
C TRP A 65 13.12 10.57 12.13
N GLU A 66 13.82 9.57 11.62
CA GLU A 66 15.24 9.66 11.30
C GLU A 66 15.45 9.93 9.81
N LYS A 67 16.37 10.84 9.51
CA LYS A 67 16.93 10.99 8.17
C LYS A 67 18.45 10.99 8.31
N LYS A 68 19.11 9.96 7.76
CA LYS A 68 20.58 9.80 7.86
C LYS A 68 21.09 9.84 9.32
N GLY A 69 20.34 9.27 10.26
CA GLY A 69 20.70 9.21 11.68
C GLY A 69 20.51 10.52 12.46
N ILE A 70 19.82 11.51 11.88
CA ILE A 70 19.44 12.74 12.55
C ILE A 70 17.92 12.69 12.78
N ALA A 71 17.49 12.85 14.03
CA ALA A 71 16.10 13.08 14.36
C ALA A 71 15.69 14.46 13.82
N ILE A 72 14.74 14.48 12.90
CA ILE A 72 14.23 15.71 12.30
C ILE A 72 12.79 15.88 12.76
N ASP A 73 12.55 17.01 13.44
CA ASP A 73 11.22 17.56 13.71
C ASP A 73 11.03 18.71 12.70
N PHE A 74 9.86 18.81 12.09
CA PHE A 74 9.42 19.74 11.02
C PHE A 74 10.00 19.53 9.60
#